data_AF-A0A0A2BIH0-F1
#
_entry.id   AF-A0A0A2BIH0-F1
#
_cell.length_a   1.000
_cell.length_b   1.000
_cell.length_c   1.000
_cell.angle_alpha   90.00
_cell.angle_beta   90.00
_cell.angle_gamma   90.00
#
_symmetry.space_group_name_H-M   'P 1'
#
loop_
_entity.id
_entity.type
_entity.pdbx_description
1 polymer ?
#
loop_
_entity_poly.entity_id
_entity_poly.type
_entity_poly.pdbx_seq_one_letter_code
_entity_poly.pdbx_strand_id
1 'polypeptide(L)'
;MNVYNPLFNEENILQDTRFAEAINLFNSGEWYLAHDLFEEIWHETNGLPRITIQGILQIAVAQVHLESNNIKGAMILYGEGLGRLKRPDSPHLGLNIKNLCEIVELRLHSLQHQNNVKELAVPVIIKNIN
;
A
#
# COMPACT_ATOMS: atom_id res chain seq x y z
N MET A 1 -5.01 -22.63 -26.91
CA MET A 1 -4.05 -23.15 -25.92
C MET A 1 -3.52 -21.94 -25.17
N ASN A 2 -4.16 -21.57 -24.06
CA ASN A 2 -3.84 -20.35 -23.33
C ASN A 2 -2.64 -20.65 -22.44
N VAL A 3 -1.46 -20.21 -22.85
CA VAL A 3 -0.24 -20.29 -22.04
C VAL A 3 -0.39 -19.31 -20.87
N TYR A 4 -1.02 -19.79 -19.80
CA TYR A 4 -0.89 -19.20 -18.46
C TYR A 4 0.61 -19.05 -18.21
N ASN A 5 1.10 -17.81 -18.12
CA ASN A 5 2.47 -17.51 -17.74
C ASN A 5 2.48 -17.33 -16.21
N PRO A 6 2.94 -18.33 -15.43
CA PRO A 6 2.76 -18.29 -13.98
C PRO A 6 4.01 -17.71 -13.31
N LEU A 7 4.34 -16.42 -13.46
CA LEU A 7 5.67 -15.92 -13.04
C LEU A 7 5.75 -14.47 -12.52
N PHE A 8 4.85 -13.99 -11.66
CA PHE A 8 5.16 -12.86 -10.77
C PHE A 8 5.20 -13.36 -9.32
N ASN A 9 6.38 -13.80 -8.90
CA ASN A 9 6.73 -14.20 -7.54
C ASN A 9 7.48 -13.05 -6.83
N GLU A 10 7.80 -13.21 -5.55
CA GLU A 10 8.46 -12.16 -4.74
C GLU A 10 9.77 -11.63 -5.36
N GLU A 11 10.60 -12.50 -5.92
CA GLU A 11 11.87 -12.12 -6.54
C GLU A 11 11.65 -11.24 -7.79
N ASN A 12 10.66 -11.57 -8.62
CA ASN A 12 10.32 -10.78 -9.79
C ASN A 12 9.75 -9.40 -9.43
N ILE A 13 8.99 -9.29 -8.33
CA ILE A 13 8.48 -8.01 -7.84
C ILE A 13 9.62 -7.08 -7.42
N LEU A 14 10.62 -7.62 -6.71
CA LEU A 14 11.74 -6.82 -6.22
C LEU A 14 12.65 -6.27 -7.34
N GLN A 15 12.68 -6.96 -8.48
CA GLN A 15 13.45 -6.53 -9.67
C GLN A 15 12.62 -5.72 -10.67
N ASP A 16 11.30 -5.64 -10.50
CA ASP A 16 10.43 -4.86 -11.37
C ASP A 16 10.63 -3.36 -11.13
N THR A 17 11.04 -2.64 -12.17
CA THR A 17 11.21 -1.19 -12.12
C THR A 17 9.92 -0.46 -11.75
N ARG A 18 8.75 -0.99 -12.16
CA ARG A 18 7.43 -0.45 -11.81
C ARG A 18 7.19 -0.47 -10.29
N PHE A 19 7.69 -1.48 -9.59
CA PHE A 19 7.54 -1.55 -8.14
C PHE A 19 8.33 -0.46 -7.43
N ALA A 20 9.56 -0.20 -7.89
CA ALA A 20 10.36 0.92 -7.38
C ALA A 20 9.73 2.29 -7.72
N GLU A 21 9.16 2.42 -8.92
CA GLU A 21 8.46 3.64 -9.34
C GLU A 21 7.17 3.88 -8.54
N ALA A 22 6.35 2.85 -8.30
CA ALA A 22 5.15 2.94 -7.49
C ALA A 22 5.46 3.41 -6.06
N ILE A 23 6.58 2.94 -5.49
CA ILE A 23 7.07 3.41 -4.18
C ILE A 23 7.48 4.89 -4.23
N ASN A 24 8.15 5.34 -5.30
CA ASN A 24 8.53 6.74 -5.46
C ASN A 24 7.29 7.65 -5.62
N LEU A 25 6.30 7.22 -6.40
CA LEU A 25 5.01 7.91 -6.54
C LEU A 25 4.29 8.00 -5.18
N PHE A 26 4.23 6.89 -4.45
CA PHE A 26 3.63 6.86 -3.11
C PHE A 26 4.33 7.85 -2.17
N ASN A 27 5.66 7.82 -2.12
CA ASN A 27 6.44 8.66 -1.21
C ASN A 27 6.47 10.14 -1.62
N SER A 28 6.13 10.48 -2.86
CA SER A 28 5.98 11.86 -3.34
C SER A 28 4.56 12.41 -3.17
N GLY A 29 3.62 11.59 -2.69
CA GLY A 29 2.22 11.98 -2.53
C GLY A 29 1.40 11.93 -3.80
N GLU A 30 1.93 11.33 -4.88
CA GLU A 30 1.19 11.07 -6.12
C GLU A 30 0.28 9.85 -5.95
N TRP A 31 -0.68 9.93 -5.02
CA TRP A 31 -1.42 8.78 -4.48
C TRP A 31 -2.22 8.02 -5.54
N TYR A 32 -2.86 8.75 -6.44
CA TYR A 32 -3.65 8.15 -7.51
C TYR A 32 -2.76 7.39 -8.51
N LEU A 33 -1.63 8.00 -8.92
CA LEU A 33 -0.67 7.34 -9.81
C LEU A 33 0.01 6.13 -9.14
N ALA A 34 0.32 6.25 -7.85
CA ALA A 34 0.83 5.14 -7.06
C ALA A 34 -0.19 4.00 -6.97
N HIS A 35 -1.46 4.32 -6.70
CA HIS A 35 -2.56 3.35 -6.69
C HIS A 35 -2.62 2.59 -8.02
N ASP A 36 -2.74 3.30 -9.14
CA ASP A 36 -2.91 2.68 -10.46
C ASP A 36 -1.73 1.76 -10.80
N LEU A 37 -0.50 2.19 -10.51
CA LEU A 37 0.69 1.37 -10.78
C LEU A 37 0.78 0.16 -9.85
N PHE A 38 0.46 0.29 -8.56
CA PHE A 38 0.37 -0.88 -7.67
C PHE A 38 -0.78 -1.82 -8.06
N GLU A 39 -1.90 -1.31 -8.58
CA GLU A 39 -3.02 -2.11 -9.08
C GLU A 39 -2.63 -2.94 -10.32
N GLU A 40 -1.87 -2.36 -11.25
CA GLU A 40 -1.30 -3.08 -12.39
C GLU A 40 -0.40 -4.25 -11.92
N ILE A 41 0.56 -3.97 -11.03
CA ILE A 41 1.44 -5.00 -10.46
C ILE A 41 0.63 -6.05 -9.70
N TRP A 42 -0.39 -5.62 -8.94
CA TRP A 42 -1.28 -6.51 -8.21
C TRP A 42 -2.03 -7.45 -9.15
N HIS A 43 -2.55 -6.97 -10.28
CA HIS A 43 -3.24 -7.81 -11.26
C HIS A 43 -2.35 -8.92 -11.82
N GLU A 44 -1.07 -8.65 -12.00
CA GLU A 44 -0.07 -9.61 -12.48
C GLU A 44 0.46 -10.54 -11.36
N THR A 45 0.32 -10.14 -10.10
CA THR A 45 0.86 -10.86 -8.94
C THR A 45 -0.03 -12.03 -8.49
N ASN A 46 0.62 -13.17 -8.23
CA ASN A 46 -0.01 -14.37 -7.67
C ASN A 46 0.53 -14.71 -6.27
N GLY A 47 -0.21 -15.53 -5.53
CA GLY A 47 0.22 -16.04 -4.22
C GLY A 47 0.23 -14.98 -3.11
N LEU A 48 1.05 -15.20 -2.09
CA LEU A 48 1.09 -14.37 -0.88
C LEU A 48 1.51 -12.89 -1.13
N PRO A 49 2.44 -12.56 -2.05
CA PRO A 49 2.80 -11.16 -2.32
C PRO A 49 1.61 -10.27 -2.71
N ARG A 50 0.55 -10.86 -3.29
CA ARG A 50 -0.68 -10.17 -3.64
C ARG A 50 -1.33 -9.48 -2.43
N ILE A 51 -1.20 -10.06 -1.24
CA ILE A 51 -1.76 -9.53 0.02
C ILE A 51 -1.10 -8.19 0.36
N THR A 52 0.23 -8.14 0.32
CA THR A 52 1.02 -6.94 0.63
C THR A 52 0.76 -5.82 -0.36
N ILE A 53 0.80 -6.12 -1.67
CA ILE A 53 0.55 -5.12 -2.71
C ILE A 53 -0.87 -4.57 -2.60
N GLN A 54 -1.86 -5.44 -2.33
CA GLN A 54 -3.23 -4.99 -2.10
C GLN A 54 -3.35 -4.09 -0.87
N GLY A 55 -2.63 -4.40 0.21
CA GLY A 55 -2.60 -3.54 1.39
C GLY A 55 -2.06 -2.14 1.09
N ILE A 56 -0.97 -2.07 0.30
CA ILE A 56 -0.33 -0.80 -0.07
C ILE A 56 -1.22 0.03 -1.00
N LEU A 57 -1.79 -0.56 -2.07
CA LEU A 57 -2.65 0.19 -2.98
C LEU A 57 -3.92 0.70 -2.27
N GLN A 58 -4.46 -0.05 -1.31
CA GLN A 58 -5.57 0.40 -0.47
C GLN A 58 -5.21 1.62 0.38
N ILE A 59 -3.99 1.66 0.93
CA ILE A 59 -3.49 2.84 1.66
C ILE A 59 -3.32 4.02 0.71
N ALA A 60 -2.86 3.81 -0.53
CA ALA A 60 -2.74 4.88 -1.52
C ALA A 60 -4.12 5.48 -1.87
N VAL A 61 -5.12 4.67 -2.22
CA VAL A 61 -6.47 5.20 -2.51
C VAL A 61 -7.18 5.76 -1.27
N ALA A 62 -6.82 5.32 -0.05
CA ALA A 62 -7.28 5.97 1.17
C ALA A 62 -6.80 7.43 1.26
N GLN A 63 -5.59 7.76 0.77
CA GLN A 63 -5.13 9.15 0.68
C GLN A 63 -5.91 9.96 -0.36
N VAL A 64 -6.17 9.39 -1.54
CA VAL A 64 -7.02 10.02 -2.56
C VAL A 64 -8.41 10.35 -2.01
N HIS A 65 -8.96 9.45 -1.18
CA HIS A 65 -10.21 9.71 -0.47
C HIS A 65 -10.10 10.85 0.56
N LEU A 66 -8.98 11.00 1.26
CA LEU A 66 -8.77 12.16 2.14
C LEU A 66 -8.69 13.47 1.35
N GLU A 67 -8.01 13.48 0.20
CA GLU A 67 -7.90 14.67 -0.66
C GLU A 67 -9.24 15.13 -1.23
N SER A 68 -10.14 14.18 -1.48
CA SER A 68 -11.52 14.43 -1.93
C SER A 68 -12.54 14.62 -0.79
N ASN A 69 -12.08 14.73 0.47
CA ASN A 69 -12.91 14.82 1.69
C ASN A 69 -13.85 13.61 1.93
N ASN A 70 -13.60 12.46 1.29
CA ASN A 70 -14.27 11.21 1.56
C ASN A 70 -13.65 10.50 2.79
N ILE A 71 -13.90 11.06 3.97
CA ILE A 71 -13.33 10.56 5.24
C ILE A 71 -13.77 9.12 5.54
N LYS A 72 -15.03 8.78 5.25
CA LYS A 72 -15.57 7.44 5.48
C LYS A 72 -14.85 6.40 4.60
N GLY A 73 -14.67 6.71 3.32
CA GLY A 73 -13.93 5.84 2.40
C GLY A 73 -12.47 5.64 2.84
N ALA A 74 -11.81 6.72 3.27
CA ALA A 74 -10.43 6.65 3.76
C ALA A 74 -10.29 5.72 4.98
N MET A 75 -11.19 5.82 5.96
CA MET A 75 -11.15 4.95 7.15
C MET A 75 -11.34 3.47 6.80
N ILE A 76 -12.26 3.15 5.88
CA ILE A 76 -12.49 1.78 5.43
C ILE A 76 -11.22 1.21 4.79
N LEU A 77 -10.63 1.95 3.84
CA LEU A 77 -9.47 1.48 3.09
C LEU A 77 -8.19 1.41 3.93
N TYR A 78 -8.00 2.33 4.89
CA TYR A 78 -6.93 2.17 5.89
C TYR A 78 -7.12 0.92 6.75
N GLY A 79 -8.32 0.67 7.26
CA GLY A 79 -8.60 -0.51 8.09
C GLY A 79 -8.36 -1.81 7.32
N GLU A 80 -8.84 -1.88 6.08
CA GLU A 80 -8.63 -3.00 5.18
C GLU A 80 -7.15 -3.21 4.79
N GLY A 81 -6.43 -2.13 4.48
CA GLY A 81 -5.01 -2.17 4.15
C GLY A 81 -4.18 -2.65 5.33
N LEU A 82 -4.42 -2.11 6.53
CA LEU A 82 -3.80 -2.58 7.78
C LEU A 82 -4.10 -4.05 8.05
N GLY A 83 -5.36 -4.46 7.87
CA GLY A 83 -5.79 -5.84 8.07
C GLY A 83 -5.02 -6.82 7.21
N ARG A 84 -4.67 -6.44 5.97
CA ARG A 84 -3.83 -7.24 5.06
C ARG A 84 -2.36 -7.24 5.47
N LEU A 85 -1.78 -6.06 5.68
CA LEU A 85 -0.36 -5.89 6.01
C LEU A 85 0.05 -6.52 7.35
N LYS A 86 -0.89 -6.64 8.30
CA LYS A 86 -0.65 -7.28 9.60
C LYS A 86 -0.85 -8.79 9.60
N ARG A 87 -1.23 -9.41 8.47
CA ARG A 87 -1.41 -10.87 8.44
C ARG A 87 -0.05 -11.56 8.62
N PRO A 88 0.04 -12.64 9.41
CA PRO A 88 1.29 -13.37 9.61
C PRO A 88 1.91 -13.95 8.34
N ASP A 89 1.09 -14.20 7.31
CA ASP A 89 1.50 -14.78 6.03
C ASP A 89 1.80 -13.73 4.94
N SER A 90 1.69 -12.44 5.25
CA SER A 90 1.94 -11.34 4.32
C SER A 90 3.46 -11.09 4.18
N PRO A 91 4.08 -11.32 3.01
CA PRO A 91 5.52 -11.09 2.85
C PRO A 91 5.84 -9.59 2.88
N HIS A 92 6.99 -9.21 3.40
CA HIS A 92 7.35 -7.79 3.53
C HIS A 92 7.86 -7.17 2.23
N LEU A 93 8.24 -7.97 1.22
CA LEU A 93 8.73 -7.49 -0.08
C LEU A 93 9.89 -6.48 0.05
N GLY A 94 10.80 -6.71 0.98
CA GLY A 94 11.92 -5.79 1.25
C GLY A 94 11.51 -4.44 1.84
N LEU A 95 10.26 -4.26 2.25
CA LEU A 95 9.73 -3.02 2.81
C LEU A 95 9.65 -3.07 4.34
N ASN A 96 9.74 -1.90 4.97
CA ASN A 96 9.45 -1.73 6.39
C ASN A 96 7.94 -1.60 6.61
N ILE A 97 7.23 -2.72 6.48
CA ILE A 97 5.77 -2.80 6.66
C ILE A 97 5.35 -2.35 8.06
N LYS A 98 6.17 -2.62 9.09
CA LYS A 98 5.90 -2.19 10.46
C LYS A 98 5.78 -0.67 10.56
N ASN A 99 6.73 0.08 9.99
CA ASN A 99 6.69 1.54 10.02
C ASN A 99 5.48 2.10 9.25
N LEU A 100 5.17 1.51 8.09
CA LEU A 100 3.98 1.90 7.32
C LEU A 100 2.69 1.71 8.14
N CYS A 101 2.54 0.55 8.78
CA CYS A 101 1.39 0.24 9.64
C CYS A 101 1.27 1.22 10.81
N GLU A 102 2.37 1.55 11.49
CA GLU A 102 2.37 2.51 12.61
C GLU A 102 1.82 3.88 12.20
N ILE A 103 2.25 4.41 11.05
CA ILE A 103 1.76 5.71 10.56
C ILE A 103 0.28 5.61 10.19
N VAL A 104 -0.13 4.56 9.48
CA VAL A 104 -1.52 4.38 9.05
C VAL A 104 -2.46 4.18 10.25
N GLU A 105 -2.02 3.49 11.30
CA GLU A 105 -2.77 3.32 12.55
C GLU A 105 -3.00 4.64 13.27
N LEU A 106 -1.97 5.48 13.38
CA LEU A 106 -2.10 6.81 13.98
C LEU A 106 -3.11 7.67 13.22
N ARG A 107 -3.05 7.65 11.88
CA ARG A 107 -4.00 8.38 11.03
C ARG A 107 -5.41 7.83 11.15
N LEU A 108 -5.59 6.51 11.08
CA LEU A 108 -6.90 5.86 11.24
C LEU A 108 -7.52 6.18 12.60
N HIS A 109 -6.74 6.07 13.67
CA HIS A 109 -7.18 6.41 15.02
C HIS A 109 -7.61 7.89 15.10
N SER A 110 -6.84 8.80 14.52
CA SER A 110 -7.20 10.23 14.45
C SER A 110 -8.54 10.45 13.76
N LEU A 111 -8.75 9.84 12.60
CA LEU A 111 -10.00 9.94 11.83
C LEU A 111 -11.20 9.36 12.60
N GLN A 112 -11.03 8.22 13.26
CA GLN A 112 -12.08 7.59 14.08
C GLN A 112 -12.53 8.48 15.24
N HIS A 113 -11.65 9.35 15.74
CA HIS A 113 -11.94 10.31 16.81
C HIS A 113 -12.27 11.72 16.29
N GLN A 114 -12.48 11.88 14.98
CA GLN A 114 -12.80 13.17 14.34
C GLN A 114 -11.71 14.24 14.53
N ASN A 115 -10.47 13.81 14.74
CA ASN A 115 -9.32 14.71 14.86
C ASN A 115 -8.76 15.10 13.48
N ASN A 116 -7.98 16.18 13.44
CA ASN A 116 -7.37 16.67 12.21
C ASN A 116 -6.19 15.79 11.78
N VAL A 117 -6.38 14.96 10.74
CA VAL A 117 -5.33 14.08 10.21
C VAL A 117 -4.23 14.82 9.44
N LYS A 118 -4.46 16.09 9.06
CA LYS A 118 -3.49 16.89 8.28
C LYS A 118 -2.25 17.29 9.08
N GLU A 119 -2.35 17.24 10.40
CA GLU A 119 -1.23 17.53 11.33
C GLU A 119 -0.33 16.30 11.56
N LEU A 120 -0.77 15.12 11.12
CA LEU A 120 0.01 13.89 11.23
C LEU A 120 0.85 13.66 9.97
N ALA A 121 1.98 12.99 10.15
CA ALA A 121 2.79 12.50 9.04
C ALA A 121 1.94 11.66 8.07
N VAL A 122 2.21 11.80 6.79
CA VAL A 122 1.63 10.92 5.77
C VAL A 122 2.39 9.58 5.76
N PRO A 123 1.73 8.47 5.36
CA PRO A 123 2.38 7.18 5.17
C PRO A 123 3.53 7.31 4.18
N VAL A 124 4.65 6.67 4.49
CA VAL A 124 5.84 6.59 3.65
C VAL A 124 6.28 5.12 3.63
N ILE A 125 6.65 4.63 2.45
CA ILE A 125 7.22 3.31 2.26
C ILE A 125 8.75 3.42 2.36
N ILE A 126 9.29 2.84 3.42
CA ILE A 126 10.73 2.72 3.64
C ILE A 126 11.18 1.33 3.17
N LYS A 127 12.26 1.25 2.39
CA LYS A 127 12.91 -0.03 2.05
C LYS A 127 13.83 -0.46 3.20
N ASN A 128 13.84 -1.74 3.56
CA ASN A 128 14.83 -2.28 4.48
C ASN A 128 16.18 -2.25 3.75
N ILE A 129 17.16 -1.53 4.30
CA ILE A 129 18.53 -1.54 3.79
C ILE A 129 19.18 -2.82 4.33
N ASN A 130 19.60 -3.71 3.42
CA ASN A 130 20.45 -4.84 3.76
C ASN A 130 21.89 -4.37 4.00
#